data_AF-A0A7C7MSK0-F1
#
_entry.id   AF-A0A7C7MSK0-F1
#
_cell.length_a   1.000
_cell.length_b   1.000
_cell.length_c   1.000
_cell.angle_alpha   90.00
_cell.angle_beta   90.00
_cell.angle_gamma   90.00
#
_symmetry.space_group_name_H-M   'P 1'
#
loop_
_entity.id
_entity.type
_entity.pdbx_description
1 polymer ?
#
loop_
_entity_poly.entity_id
_entity_poly.type
_entity_poly.pdbx_seq_one_letter_code
_entity_poly.pdbx_strand_id
1 'polypeptide(L)' 'MSQIKCRNCEQEYDDQNIVCPNCKTPTNPRIPNYPRFKGPGVIMFFWIFFVILCVGLMVSYYGQ' A
#
# COMPACT_ATOMS: atom_id res chain seq x y z
N MET A 1 11.30 -17.24 12.23
CA MET A 1 11.00 -17.22 10.78
C MET A 1 10.12 -18.43 10.51
N SER A 2 8.85 -18.23 10.18
CA SER A 2 7.98 -19.34 9.74
C SER A 2 8.36 -19.69 8.31
N GLN A 3 8.70 -20.95 8.04
CA GLN A 3 8.87 -21.45 6.68
C GLN A 3 7.59 -22.15 6.25
N ILE A 4 7.14 -21.88 5.03
CA ILE A 4 5.96 -22.51 4.45
C ILE A 4 6.37 -23.38 3.26
N LYS A 5 5.70 -24.52 3.11
CA LYS A 5 5.92 -25.44 2.00
C LYS A 5 5.11 -24.98 0.78
N CYS A 6 5.76 -24.81 -0.37
CA CYS A 6 5.04 -24.48 -1.59
C CYS A 6 4.15 -25.64 -2.02
N ARG A 7 2.87 -25.37 -2.32
CA ARG A 7 1.93 -26.40 -2.79
C ARG A 7 2.28 -26.95 -4.17
N ASN A 8 3.02 -26.20 -4.99
CA ASN A 8 3.33 -26.56 -6.37
C ASN A 8 4.70 -27.25 -6.51
N CYS A 9 5.75 -26.70 -5.89
CA CYS A 9 7.10 -27.26 -6.00
C CYS A 9 7.59 -27.96 -4.73
N GLU A 10 6.73 -28.10 -3.71
CA GLU A 10 7.02 -28.77 -2.44
C GLU A 10 8.23 -28.24 -1.67
N GLN A 11 8.78 -27.10 -2.08
CA GLN A 11 9.99 -26.55 -1.52
C GLN A 11 9.63 -25.55 -0.41
N GLU A 12 10.41 -25.56 0.66
CA GLU A 12 10.25 -24.65 1.80
C GLU A 12 10.81 -23.28 1.45
N TYR A 13 10.08 -22.22 1.81
CA TYR A 13 10.50 -20.85 1.63
C TYR A 13 9.93 -19.95 2.72
N ASP A 14 10.47 -18.74 2.85
CA ASP A 14 10.06 -17.77 3.85
C ASP A 14 8.61 -17.30 3.61
N ASP A 15 7.79 -17.37 4.66
CA ASP A 15 6.37 -16.97 4.68
C ASP A 15 6.17 -15.47 4.35
N GLN A 16 7.23 -14.66 4.47
CA GLN A 16 7.17 -13.26 4.04
C GLN A 16 7.02 -13.08 2.52
N ASN A 17 7.29 -14.12 1.72
CA ASN A 17 7.19 -14.05 0.27
C ASN A 17 5.79 -14.42 -0.22
N ILE A 18 5.15 -13.45 -0.88
CA ILE A 18 3.82 -13.58 -1.51
C ILE A 18 3.85 -14.56 -2.71
N VAL A 19 5.04 -14.76 -3.28
CA VAL A 19 5.31 -15.61 -4.44
C VAL A 19 6.43 -16.57 -4.11
N CYS A 20 6.24 -17.85 -4.39
CA CYS A 20 7.29 -18.84 -4.17
C CYS A 20 8.50 -18.54 -5.09
N PRO A 21 9.72 -18.40 -4.55
CA PRO A 21 10.90 -18.04 -5.34
C PRO A 21 11.31 -19.12 -6.35
N ASN A 22 11.00 -20.39 -6.08
CA ASN A 22 11.43 -21.52 -6.92
C ASN A 22 10.54 -21.72 -8.15
N CYS A 23 9.21 -21.69 -7.97
CA CYS A 23 8.26 -21.97 -9.06
C CYS A 23 7.44 -20.77 -9.50
N LYS A 24 7.66 -19.58 -8.90
CA LYS A 24 6.99 -18.31 -9.22
C LYS A 24 5.46 -18.36 -9.09
N THR A 25 4.90 -19.38 -8.43
CA THR A 25 3.46 -19.44 -8.15
C THR A 25 3.11 -18.62 -6.92
N PRO A 26 1.97 -17.92 -6.91
CA PRO A 26 1.49 -17.22 -5.73
C PRO A 26 1.21 -18.23 -4.61
N THR A 27 1.68 -17.92 -3.40
CA THR A 27 1.53 -18.73 -2.19
C THR A 27 0.06 -19.06 -1.90
N ASN A 28 -0.82 -18.10 -2.17
CA ASN A 28 -2.25 -18.27 -2.05
C ASN A 28 -2.93 -17.76 -3.33
N PRO A 29 -3.48 -18.67 -4.17
CA PRO A 29 -4.12 -18.28 -5.43
C PRO A 29 -5.42 -17.49 -5.24
N ARG A 30 -5.96 -17.43 -4.01
CA ARG A 30 -7.16 -16.65 -3.68
C ARG A 30 -6.87 -15.24 -3.18
N ILE A 31 -5.62 -14.77 -3.20
CA ILE A 31 -5.35 -13.36 -2.83
C ILE A 31 -5.81 -12.48 -4.00
N PRO A 32 -6.89 -11.70 -3.87
CA PRO A 32 -7.23 -10.72 -4.88
C PRO A 32 -6.07 -9.74 -5.01
N ASN A 33 -5.61 -9.52 -6.25
CA ASN A 33 -4.60 -8.51 -6.55
C ASN A 33 -5.22 -7.12 -6.36
N TYR A 34 -5.23 -6.62 -5.12
CA TYR A 34 -5.70 -5.28 -4.84
C TYR A 34 -4.75 -4.29 -5.52
N PRO A 35 -5.26 -3.37 -6.34
CA PRO A 35 -4.44 -2.30 -6.89
C PRO A 35 -3.87 -1.52 -5.71
N ARG A 36 -2.55 -1.64 -5.49
CA ARG A 36 -1.87 -0.72 -4.60
C ARG A 36 -2.04 0.66 -5.24
N PHE A 37 -2.78 1.55 -4.58
CA PHE A 37 -2.83 2.96 -4.94
C PHE A 37 -1.40 3.50 -4.92
N LYS A 38 -0.76 3.45 -6.08
CA LYS A 38 0.65 3.71 -6.28
C LYS A 38 0.80 5.19 -6.57
N GLY A 39 0.62 6.02 -5.54
CA GLY A 39 0.66 7.47 -5.76
C GLY A 39 0.66 8.27 -4.47
N PRO A 40 1.80 8.87 -4.07
CA PRO A 40 1.81 9.90 -3.02
C PRO A 40 0.97 11.13 -3.40
N GLY A 41 0.61 11.28 -4.68
CA GLY A 41 -0.06 12.46 -5.21
C GLY A 41 -1.46 12.74 -4.65
N VAL A 42 -2.25 11.71 -4.35
CA VAL A 42 -3.63 11.91 -3.84
C VAL A 42 -3.58 12.48 -2.42
N ILE A 43 -2.75 11.90 -1.56
CA ILE A 43 -2.57 12.36 -0.18
C ILE A 43 -1.96 13.78 -0.18
N MET A 44 -0.98 14.03 -1.06
CA MET A 44 -0.34 15.34 -1.18
C MET A 44 -1.31 16.43 -1.67
N PHE A 45 -2.22 16.10 -2.59
CA PHE A 45 -3.28 17.02 -3.05
C PHE A 45 -4.20 17.44 -1.90
N PHE A 46 -4.72 16.47 -1.13
CA PHE A 46 -5.57 16.77 0.04
C PHE A 46 -4.83 17.62 1.08
N TRP A 47 -3.54 17.38 1.28
CA TRP A 47 -2.71 18.13 2.22
C TRP A 47 -2.55 19.60 1.80
N ILE A 48 -2.21 19.85 0.53
CA ILE A 48 -2.07 21.21 -0.01
C ILE A 48 -3.40 21.97 0.10
N PHE A 49 -4.50 21.33 -0.28
CA PHE A 49 -5.83 21.93 -0.19
C PHE A 49 -6.19 22.31 1.25
N PHE A 50 -5.89 21.44 2.21
CA PHE A 50 -6.11 21.70 3.63
C PHE A 50 -5.32 22.91 4.15
N VAL A 51 -4.05 23.05 3.78
CA VAL A 51 -3.23 24.22 4.19
C VAL A 51 -3.81 25.52 3.63
N ILE A 52 -4.22 25.53 2.36
CA ILE A 52 -4.84 26.71 1.74
C ILE A 52 -6.11 27.11 2.48
N LEU A 53 -6.94 26.14 2.87
CA LEU A 53 -8.17 26.36 3.61
C LEU A 53 -7.88 26.96 5.01
N CYS A 54 -6.89 26.43 5.74
CA CYS A 54 -6.47 26.99 7.02
C CYS A 54 -5.98 28.44 6.90
N VAL A 55 -5.18 28.74 5.88
CA VAL A 55 -4.70 30.11 5.63
C VAL A 55 -5.87 31.03 5.28
N GLY A 56 -6.80 30.59 4.43
CA GLY A 56 -8.00 31.36 4.09
C GLY A 56 -8.87 31.69 5.31
N LEU A 57 -9.04 30.74 6.22
CA LEU A 57 -9.77 30.95 7.48
C LEU A 57 -9.04 31.93 8.41
N MET A 58 -7.72 31.81 8.55
CA MET A 58 -6.91 32.75 9.33
C MET A 58 -7.02 34.17 8.78
N VAL A 59 -6.85 34.36 7.47
CA VAL A 59 -6.98 35.68 6.84
C VAL A 59 -8.39 36.24 7.00
N SER A 60 -9.42 35.39 6.89
CA SER A 60 -10.81 35.81 7.11
C SER A 60 -11.08 36.24 8.56
N TYR A 61 -10.40 35.63 9.53
CA TYR A 61 -10.51 36.00 10.95
C TYR A 61 -9.89 37.35 11.27
N TYR A 62 -8.76 37.70 10.64
CA TYR A 62 -8.09 39.00 10.84
C TYR A 62 -8.59 40.12 9.89
N GLY A 63 -9.40 39.77 8.89
CA GLY A 63 -10.01 40.72 7.96
C GLY A 63 -11.39 41.24 8.40
N GLN A 64 -11.93 40.71 9.52
CA GLN A 64 -13.03 41.32 10.27
C GLN A 64 -12.51 42.39 11.23
#